data_AF-R1GXL6-F1
#
_entry.id   AF-R1GXL6-F1
#
_cell.length_a   1.000
_cell.length_b   1.000
_cell.length_c   1.000
_cell.angle_alpha   90.00
_cell.angle_beta   90.00
_cell.angle_gamma   90.00
#
_symmetry.space_group_name_H-M   'P 1'
#
loop_
_entity.id
_entity.type
_entity.pdbx_description
1 polymer ?
#
loop_
_entity_poly.entity_id
_entity_poly.type
_entity_poly.pdbx_seq_one_letter_code
_entity_poly.pdbx_strand_id
1 'polypeptide(L)'
;MPHDPSCAPRVAANQDDLSPVAYAYDWLANVSTGYLSAAPPALPWPSHPPGDAAADANAIDVLPRAAGLPWHTGLPHARQNRHWRAALRSSTAALEAFTLSADMERLRRADGKSLAGVAALHLRVAEADRFTKFPTYLFPEADEERAKLLGEAMVLAVVFDDLWEAHEEEKLDGIRDDFVRRLRGGVSGDEASRTELQTLIDVVVKGFKHQDTIAGNGGQEVIDRVVDFSSHVPPRSEFKTFDEYMRYRFDDVAAP
;
A
#
# COMPACT_ATOMS: atom_id res chain seq x y z
N MET A 1 21.61 13.11 26.35
CA MET A 1 20.20 13.59 26.37
C MET A 1 19.50 12.87 27.51
N PRO A 2 18.71 13.56 28.35
CA PRO A 2 17.95 12.90 29.39
C PRO A 2 16.80 12.11 28.73
N HIS A 3 16.72 10.81 29.03
CA HIS A 3 15.57 9.99 28.66
C HIS A 3 14.33 10.57 29.33
N ASP A 4 13.31 10.93 28.55
CA ASP A 4 11.99 11.26 29.07
C ASP A 4 11.39 9.98 29.69
N PRO A 5 11.22 9.91 31.02
CA PRO A 5 10.70 8.73 31.69
C PRO A 5 9.23 8.44 31.35
N SER A 6 8.52 9.35 30.66
CA SER A 6 7.14 9.14 30.21
C SER A 6 7.00 8.18 29.02
N CYS A 7 8.08 7.91 28.27
CA CYS A 7 8.05 6.99 27.12
C CYS A 7 8.24 5.51 27.49
N ALA A 8 8.95 5.21 28.58
CA ALA A 8 9.29 3.83 28.97
C ALA A 8 8.08 2.91 29.24
N PRO A 9 6.97 3.36 29.88
CA PRO A 9 5.81 2.51 30.13
C PRO A 9 5.02 2.13 28.86
N ARG A 10 5.01 2.99 27.85
CA ARG A 10 4.23 2.79 26.61
C ARG A 10 4.86 1.78 25.65
N VAL A 11 6.18 1.67 25.63
CA VAL A 11 6.89 0.68 24.80
C VAL A 11 6.55 -0.75 25.26
N ALA A 12 6.42 -0.98 26.56
CA ALA A 12 6.04 -2.29 27.10
C ALA A 12 4.58 -2.66 26.80
N ALA A 13 3.66 -1.69 26.78
CA ALA A 13 2.23 -1.92 26.56
C ALA A 13 1.87 -2.24 25.08
N ASN A 14 2.68 -1.80 24.13
CA ASN A 14 2.44 -1.98 22.68
C ASN A 14 3.39 -3.00 22.04
N GLN A 15 4.15 -3.75 22.83
CA GLN A 15 5.21 -4.62 22.33
C GLN A 15 4.66 -5.72 21.40
N ASP A 16 3.46 -6.23 21.69
CA ASP A 16 2.79 -7.25 20.88
C ASP A 16 2.30 -6.69 19.54
N ASP A 17 2.01 -5.39 19.45
CA ASP A 17 1.51 -4.74 18.24
C ASP A 17 2.63 -4.18 17.36
N LEU A 18 3.85 -4.03 17.90
CA LEU A 18 4.98 -3.50 17.15
C LEU A 18 5.39 -4.44 16.01
N SER A 19 5.51 -3.90 14.79
CA SER A 19 6.09 -4.63 13.67
C SER A 19 7.62 -4.52 13.77
N PRO A 20 8.37 -5.64 13.69
CA PRO A 20 9.81 -5.60 13.84
C PRO A 20 10.47 -4.79 12.70
N VAL A 21 11.50 -4.03 13.10
CA VAL A 21 12.39 -3.31 12.18
C VAL A 21 13.67 -4.14 12.02
N ALA A 22 13.86 -4.71 10.83
CA ALA A 22 15.01 -5.56 10.52
C ALA A 22 16.17 -4.81 9.82
N TYR A 23 15.90 -3.62 9.27
CA TYR A 23 16.85 -2.86 8.46
C TYR A 23 16.84 -1.38 8.84
N ALA A 24 18.00 -0.73 8.73
CA ALA A 24 18.18 0.71 8.94
C ALA A 24 18.95 1.31 7.75
N TYR A 25 18.24 1.52 6.63
CA TYR A 25 18.85 2.04 5.41
C TYR A 25 19.05 3.56 5.50
N ASP A 26 20.29 4.01 5.33
CA ASP A 26 20.65 5.42 5.22
C ASP A 26 20.98 5.79 3.78
N TRP A 27 19.99 6.31 3.05
CA TRP A 27 20.16 6.73 1.66
C TRP A 27 20.98 8.03 1.49
N LEU A 28 21.33 8.72 2.58
CA LEU A 28 22.18 9.92 2.57
C LEU A 28 23.58 9.68 3.13
N ALA A 29 23.93 8.42 3.47
CA ALA A 29 25.21 8.08 4.11
C ALA A 29 26.46 8.62 3.37
N ASN A 30 26.38 8.73 2.04
CA ASN A 30 27.48 9.19 1.19
C ASN A 30 27.23 10.57 0.56
N VAL A 31 26.24 11.32 1.05
CA VAL A 31 25.88 12.65 0.55
C VAL A 31 26.32 13.68 1.57
N SER A 32 26.99 14.75 1.12
CA SER A 32 27.30 15.88 1.99
C SER A 32 26.02 16.63 2.34
N THR A 33 25.59 16.53 3.60
CA THR A 33 24.33 17.10 4.09
C THR A 33 24.53 18.07 5.25
N GLY A 34 25.78 18.44 5.57
CA GLY A 34 26.09 19.32 6.72
C GLY A 34 25.46 20.72 6.66
N TYR A 35 24.98 21.13 5.49
CA TYR A 35 24.24 22.38 5.28
C TYR A 35 22.71 22.23 5.37
N LEU A 36 22.20 21.00 5.49
CA LEU A 36 20.78 20.70 5.61
C LEU A 36 20.44 20.45 7.08
N SER A 37 19.27 20.95 7.50
CA SER A 37 18.70 20.66 8.81
C SER A 37 17.28 20.13 8.63
N ALA A 38 17.03 18.92 9.14
CA ALA A 38 15.70 18.33 9.19
C ALA A 38 14.89 18.92 10.36
N ALA A 39 14.61 20.22 10.28
CA ALA A 39 13.83 20.95 11.26
C ALA A 39 12.34 20.56 11.18
N PRO A 40 11.62 20.52 12.32
CA PRO A 40 10.18 20.26 12.31
C PRO A 40 9.40 21.23 11.42
N PRO A 41 8.30 20.77 10.80
CA PRO A 41 7.44 21.67 10.02
C PRO A 41 6.90 22.78 10.92
N ALA A 42 6.78 24.00 10.36
CA ALA A 42 6.21 25.14 11.06
C ALA A 42 4.68 25.03 11.26
N LEU A 43 4.03 24.15 10.49
CA LEU A 43 2.61 23.86 10.63
C LEU A 43 2.38 22.98 11.86
N PRO A 44 1.27 23.19 12.60
CA PRO A 44 0.90 22.29 13.68
C PRO A 44 0.75 20.89 13.12
N TRP A 45 1.64 20.00 13.55
CA TRP A 45 1.49 18.58 13.29
C TRP A 45 0.20 18.12 13.98
N PRO A 46 -0.67 17.33 13.34
CA PRO A 46 -1.79 16.68 14.02
C PRO A 46 -1.21 15.67 15.02
N SER A 47 -0.77 16.18 16.17
CA SER A 47 -0.47 15.37 17.33
C SER A 47 -1.78 15.17 18.05
N HIS A 48 -2.31 13.95 17.99
CA HIS A 48 -3.32 13.57 18.97
C HIS A 48 -2.70 13.78 20.37
N PRO A 49 -3.41 14.44 21.30
CA PRO A 49 -2.90 14.60 22.65
C PRO A 49 -2.58 13.20 23.20
N PRO A 50 -1.43 13.02 23.86
CA PRO A 50 -1.07 11.73 24.45
C PRO A 50 -2.20 11.25 25.38
N GLY A 51 -2.81 10.11 25.04
CA GLY A 51 -3.83 9.48 25.89
C GLY A 51 -5.28 9.60 25.39
N ASP A 52 -5.51 10.09 24.17
CA ASP A 52 -6.81 9.87 23.52
C ASP A 52 -6.91 8.39 23.08
N ALA A 53 -7.50 7.57 23.94
CA ALA A 53 -7.67 6.14 23.70
C ALA A 53 -8.43 5.83 22.39
N ALA A 54 -9.27 6.76 21.92
CA ALA A 54 -9.95 6.61 20.63
C ALA A 54 -8.98 6.82 19.45
N ALA A 55 -8.04 7.76 19.57
CA ALA A 55 -7.01 8.00 18.55
C ALA A 55 -5.93 6.90 18.53
N ASP A 56 -5.65 6.24 19.66
CA ASP A 56 -4.64 5.17 19.74
C ASP A 56 -5.23 3.76 19.52
N ALA A 57 -6.50 3.65 19.15
CA ALA A 57 -7.23 2.38 19.01
C ALA A 57 -6.66 1.50 17.87
N ASN A 58 -6.25 2.11 16.77
CA ASN A 58 -5.78 1.39 15.57
C ASN A 58 -4.28 1.58 15.30
N ALA A 59 -3.64 2.55 15.95
CA ALA A 59 -2.26 2.87 15.69
C ALA A 59 -1.43 3.10 16.94
N ILE A 60 -0.11 3.01 16.76
CA ILE A 60 0.90 3.32 17.77
C ILE A 60 1.92 4.29 17.20
N ASP A 61 2.41 5.19 18.05
CA ASP A 61 3.52 6.06 17.68
C ASP A 61 4.82 5.26 17.56
N VAL A 62 5.57 5.52 16.50
CA VAL A 62 6.93 5.02 16.28
C VAL A 62 7.87 6.22 16.32
N LEU A 63 8.96 6.09 17.07
CA LEU A 63 9.91 7.18 17.33
C LEU A 63 11.30 6.86 16.74
N PRO A 64 11.50 6.95 15.40
CA PRO A 64 12.76 6.54 14.75
C PRO A 64 14.01 7.20 15.32
N ARG A 65 13.97 8.51 15.59
CA ARG A 65 15.09 9.25 16.19
C ARG A 65 15.45 8.73 17.58
N ALA A 66 14.45 8.42 18.42
CA ALA A 66 14.67 7.88 19.76
C ALA A 66 15.25 6.46 19.73
N ALA A 67 14.95 5.70 18.67
CA ALA A 67 15.50 4.38 18.40
C ALA A 67 16.90 4.42 17.73
N GLY A 68 17.45 5.60 17.43
CA GLY A 68 18.74 5.74 16.76
C GLY A 68 18.74 5.38 15.27
N LEU A 69 17.57 5.35 14.63
CA LEU A 69 17.43 5.06 13.21
C LEU A 69 17.67 6.31 12.35
N PRO A 70 18.20 6.17 11.11
CA PRO A 70 18.24 7.27 10.14
C PRO A 70 16.83 7.86 9.92
N TRP A 71 16.68 9.17 10.11
CA TRP A 71 15.39 9.87 10.01
C TRP A 71 15.54 11.25 9.38
N HIS A 72 15.69 11.24 8.06
CA HIS A 72 16.02 12.42 7.25
C HIS A 72 14.81 13.28 6.89
N THR A 73 13.95 13.54 7.87
CA THR A 73 12.75 14.37 7.72
C THR A 73 12.50 15.20 8.98
N GLY A 74 11.85 16.35 8.81
CA GLY A 74 11.39 17.21 9.90
C GLY A 74 10.29 16.58 10.75
N LEU A 75 9.62 15.55 10.26
CA LEU A 75 8.51 14.93 10.98
C LEU A 75 8.98 14.38 12.35
N PRO A 76 8.24 14.68 13.44
CA PRO A 76 8.69 14.34 14.79
C PRO A 76 8.64 12.84 15.07
N HIS A 77 7.67 12.14 14.48
CA HIS A 77 7.44 10.70 14.63
C HIS A 77 6.68 10.16 13.40
N ALA A 78 6.52 8.84 13.35
CA ALA A 78 5.62 8.14 12.44
C ALA A 78 4.58 7.38 13.25
N ARG A 79 3.54 6.86 12.59
CA ARG A 79 2.57 5.96 13.22
C ARG A 79 2.55 4.62 12.49
N GLN A 80 2.22 3.57 13.22
CA GLN A 80 2.12 2.20 12.73
C GLN A 80 0.75 1.64 13.08
N ASN A 81 0.11 1.00 12.12
CA ASN A 81 -1.11 0.25 12.34
C ASN A 81 -0.89 -0.95 13.29
N ARG A 82 -1.82 -1.18 14.23
CA ARG A 82 -1.82 -2.34 15.15
C ARG A 82 -2.23 -3.63 14.45
N HIS A 83 -3.10 -3.52 13.44
CA HIS A 83 -3.70 -4.65 12.73
C HIS A 83 -2.86 -5.15 11.55
N TRP A 84 -1.59 -4.75 11.47
CA TRP A 84 -0.70 -5.06 10.35
C TRP A 84 -0.61 -6.56 10.02
N ARG A 85 -0.64 -7.45 11.02
CA ARG A 85 -0.62 -8.90 10.79
C ARG A 85 -1.84 -9.38 10.03
N ALA A 86 -3.01 -8.79 10.27
CA ALA A 86 -4.23 -9.14 9.57
C ALA A 86 -4.15 -8.69 8.11
N ALA A 87 -3.68 -7.46 7.87
CA ALA A 87 -3.44 -6.94 6.53
C ALA A 87 -2.42 -7.79 5.74
N LEU A 88 -1.31 -8.20 6.37
CA LEU A 88 -0.32 -9.06 5.74
C LEU A 88 -0.91 -10.42 5.33
N ARG A 89 -1.64 -11.10 6.22
CA ARG A 89 -2.27 -12.40 5.89
C ARG A 89 -3.26 -12.28 4.73
N SER A 90 -4.09 -11.26 4.74
CA SER A 90 -5.09 -11.01 3.69
C SER A 90 -4.40 -10.69 2.35
N SER A 91 -3.35 -9.87 2.36
CA SER A 91 -2.54 -9.61 1.16
C SER A 91 -1.75 -10.84 0.67
N THR A 92 -1.32 -11.74 1.55
CA THR A 92 -0.71 -13.03 1.18
C THR A 92 -1.72 -13.90 0.43
N ALA A 93 -2.95 -14.02 0.95
CA ALA A 93 -4.01 -14.77 0.27
C ALA A 93 -4.35 -14.16 -1.10
N ALA A 94 -4.32 -12.83 -1.22
CA ALA A 94 -4.49 -12.16 -2.50
C ALA A 94 -3.38 -12.53 -3.50
N LEU A 95 -2.11 -12.47 -3.09
CA LEU A 95 -0.98 -12.88 -3.93
C LEU A 95 -1.09 -14.35 -4.36
N GLU A 96 -1.49 -15.25 -3.46
CA GLU A 96 -1.73 -16.66 -3.78
C GLU A 96 -2.80 -16.83 -4.85
N ALA A 97 -3.93 -16.12 -4.75
CA ALA A 97 -4.99 -16.15 -5.76
C ALA A 97 -4.50 -15.71 -7.15
N PHE A 98 -3.57 -14.74 -7.22
CA PHE A 98 -2.91 -14.38 -8.48
C PHE A 98 -2.06 -15.53 -9.03
N THR A 99 -1.28 -16.20 -8.17
CA THR A 99 -0.41 -17.31 -8.63
C THR A 99 -1.19 -18.52 -9.15
N LEU A 100 -2.40 -18.74 -8.65
CA LEU A 100 -3.26 -19.86 -9.04
C LEU A 100 -4.12 -19.56 -10.27
N SER A 101 -4.19 -18.29 -10.70
CA SER A 101 -5.03 -17.87 -11.82
C SER A 101 -4.39 -18.18 -13.17
N ALA A 102 -5.03 -19.06 -13.94
CA ALA A 102 -4.62 -19.39 -15.31
C ALA A 102 -4.66 -18.17 -16.24
N ASP A 103 -5.55 -17.21 -15.99
CA ASP A 103 -5.64 -15.97 -16.76
C ASP A 103 -4.45 -15.05 -16.47
N MET A 104 -4.06 -14.94 -15.19
CA MET A 104 -2.90 -14.13 -14.78
C MET A 104 -1.57 -14.74 -15.23
N GLU A 105 -1.53 -16.06 -15.44
CA GLU A 105 -0.37 -16.71 -16.05
C GLU A 105 -0.27 -16.40 -17.54
N ARG A 106 -1.37 -16.08 -18.23
CA ARG A 106 -1.34 -15.71 -19.66
C ARG A 106 -1.02 -14.24 -19.87
N LEU A 107 -1.43 -13.37 -18.95
CA LEU A 107 -1.15 -11.94 -19.02
C LEU A 107 0.32 -11.66 -18.72
N ARG A 108 1.03 -11.07 -19.69
CA ARG A 108 2.45 -10.72 -19.57
C ARG A 108 2.64 -9.20 -19.55
N ARG A 109 3.58 -8.73 -18.74
CA ARG A 109 4.12 -7.36 -18.78
C ARG A 109 5.05 -7.18 -19.97
N ALA A 110 5.45 -5.94 -20.24
CA ALA A 110 6.42 -5.60 -21.28
C ALA A 110 7.76 -6.35 -21.11
N ASP A 111 8.16 -6.67 -19.87
CA ASP A 111 9.37 -7.44 -19.56
C ASP A 111 9.21 -8.97 -19.76
N GLY A 112 8.04 -9.43 -20.19
CA GLY A 112 7.72 -10.83 -20.47
C GLY A 112 7.29 -11.67 -19.26
N LYS A 113 7.28 -11.11 -18.03
CA LYS A 113 6.80 -11.85 -16.84
C LYS A 113 5.27 -11.91 -16.81
N SER A 114 4.71 -13.03 -16.34
CA SER A 114 3.27 -13.04 -16.01
C SER A 114 2.94 -12.21 -14.79
N LEU A 115 1.70 -11.78 -14.68
CA LEU A 115 1.15 -11.25 -13.43
C LEU A 115 1.19 -12.30 -12.31
N ALA A 116 0.88 -13.57 -12.63
CA ALA A 116 1.08 -14.69 -11.70
C ALA A 116 2.55 -14.85 -11.30
N GLY A 117 3.49 -14.67 -12.23
CA GLY A 117 4.93 -14.69 -11.97
C GLY A 117 5.39 -13.55 -11.07
N VAL A 118 4.85 -12.34 -11.26
CA VAL A 118 5.12 -11.18 -10.38
C VAL A 118 4.63 -11.46 -8.96
N ALA A 119 3.40 -11.95 -8.80
CA ALA A 119 2.87 -12.34 -7.49
C ALA A 119 3.73 -13.42 -6.81
N ALA A 120 4.16 -14.43 -7.57
CA ALA A 120 5.04 -15.49 -7.08
C ALA A 120 6.41 -14.97 -6.63
N LEU A 121 6.97 -13.96 -7.31
CA LEU A 121 8.22 -13.31 -6.90
C LEU A 121 8.06 -12.63 -5.54
N HIS A 122 6.94 -11.93 -5.31
CA HIS A 122 6.67 -11.30 -4.02
C HIS A 122 6.44 -12.31 -2.89
N LEU A 123 5.80 -13.46 -3.17
CA LEU A 123 5.63 -14.53 -2.18
C LEU A 123 6.95 -15.14 -1.70
N ARG A 124 8.03 -15.07 -2.49
CA ARG A 124 9.38 -15.53 -2.09
C ARG A 124 10.03 -14.62 -1.05
N VAL A 125 9.60 -13.37 -0.93
CA VAL A 125 10.06 -12.44 0.10
C VAL A 125 9.34 -12.77 1.41
N ALA A 126 10.03 -12.64 2.54
CA ALA A 126 9.41 -12.82 3.85
C ALA A 126 8.19 -11.90 4.00
N GLU A 127 7.10 -12.41 4.58
CA GLU A 127 5.81 -11.70 4.61
C GLU A 127 5.93 -10.27 5.18
N ALA A 128 6.69 -10.10 6.26
CA ALA A 128 6.92 -8.82 6.92
C ALA A 128 7.95 -7.90 6.21
N ASP A 129 8.44 -8.27 5.03
CA ASP A 129 9.39 -7.49 4.22
C ASP A 129 8.88 -7.26 2.79
N ARG A 130 7.64 -7.65 2.47
CA ARG A 130 7.00 -7.40 1.18
C ARG A 130 6.52 -5.95 1.07
N PHE A 131 6.19 -5.53 -0.15
CA PHE A 131 5.53 -4.23 -0.40
C PHE A 131 4.20 -4.09 0.36
N THR A 132 3.53 -5.20 0.70
CA THR A 132 2.28 -5.20 1.46
C THR A 132 2.45 -4.75 2.91
N LYS A 133 3.68 -4.47 3.36
CA LYS A 133 3.96 -3.75 4.61
C LYS A 133 3.75 -2.24 4.51
N PHE A 134 3.74 -1.63 3.31
CA PHE A 134 3.51 -0.19 3.15
C PHE A 134 2.23 0.32 3.84
N PRO A 135 1.05 -0.32 3.67
CA PRO A 135 -0.18 0.09 4.35
C PRO A 135 -0.05 0.23 5.87
N THR A 136 0.84 -0.54 6.50
CA THR A 136 1.09 -0.49 7.95
C THR A 136 1.53 0.90 8.41
N TYR A 137 2.27 1.64 7.58
CA TYR A 137 2.81 2.96 7.94
C TYR A 137 2.19 4.10 7.12
N LEU A 138 1.60 3.80 5.95
CA LEU A 138 0.89 4.80 5.13
C LEU A 138 -0.52 5.07 5.66
N PHE A 139 -1.20 4.04 6.18
CA PHE A 139 -2.58 4.12 6.64
C PHE A 139 -2.74 3.63 8.10
N PRO A 140 -2.00 4.24 9.05
CA PRO A 140 -1.88 3.72 10.41
C PRO A 140 -3.22 3.69 11.18
N GLU A 141 -4.16 4.58 10.84
CA GLU A 141 -5.44 4.71 11.54
C GLU A 141 -6.52 3.71 11.11
N ALA A 142 -6.27 2.91 10.06
CA ALA A 142 -7.24 1.94 9.57
C ALA A 142 -7.58 0.90 10.65
N ASP A 143 -8.86 0.64 10.88
CA ASP A 143 -9.27 -0.52 11.67
C ASP A 143 -8.86 -1.83 10.99
N GLU A 144 -9.06 -2.96 11.66
CA GLU A 144 -8.63 -4.26 11.15
C GLU A 144 -9.20 -4.59 9.76
N GLU A 145 -10.49 -4.32 9.52
CA GLU A 145 -11.13 -4.63 8.25
C GLU A 145 -10.67 -3.70 7.13
N ARG A 146 -10.54 -2.40 7.42
CA ARG A 146 -9.99 -1.43 6.47
C ARG A 146 -8.53 -1.73 6.15
N ALA A 147 -7.73 -2.17 7.13
CA ALA A 147 -6.34 -2.54 6.92
C ALA A 147 -6.20 -3.77 6.02
N LYS A 148 -7.06 -4.79 6.18
CA LYS A 148 -7.15 -5.95 5.25
C LYS A 148 -7.41 -5.50 3.82
N LEU A 149 -8.47 -4.71 3.61
CA LEU A 149 -8.87 -4.21 2.30
C LEU A 149 -7.78 -3.35 1.64
N LEU A 150 -7.10 -2.49 2.41
CA LEU A 150 -5.97 -1.69 1.92
C LEU A 150 -4.76 -2.56 1.55
N GLY A 151 -4.51 -3.65 2.29
CA GLY A 151 -3.50 -4.65 1.96
C GLY A 151 -3.79 -5.36 0.64
N GLU A 152 -5.04 -5.76 0.42
CA GLU A 152 -5.51 -6.37 -0.83
C GLU A 152 -5.47 -5.39 -2.00
N ALA A 153 -5.93 -4.15 -1.81
CA ALA A 153 -5.86 -3.09 -2.81
C ALA A 153 -4.42 -2.79 -3.23
N MET A 154 -3.48 -2.79 -2.29
CA MET A 154 -2.05 -2.64 -2.57
C MET A 154 -1.53 -3.79 -3.46
N VAL A 155 -2.00 -5.03 -3.24
CA VAL A 155 -1.66 -6.17 -4.13
C VAL A 155 -2.21 -5.95 -5.53
N LEU A 156 -3.47 -5.50 -5.65
CA LEU A 156 -4.06 -5.17 -6.94
C LEU A 156 -3.21 -4.11 -7.66
N ALA A 157 -2.88 -3.00 -7.00
CA ALA A 157 -2.08 -1.93 -7.60
C ALA A 157 -0.70 -2.44 -8.07
N VAL A 158 0.05 -3.16 -7.23
CA VAL A 158 1.42 -3.59 -7.56
C VAL A 158 1.47 -4.72 -8.58
N VAL A 159 0.53 -5.68 -8.54
CA VAL A 159 0.52 -6.76 -9.52
C VAL A 159 0.06 -6.28 -10.88
N PHE A 160 -0.88 -5.32 -10.93
CA PHE A 160 -1.33 -4.70 -12.18
C PHE A 160 -0.44 -3.56 -12.69
N ASP A 161 0.59 -3.20 -11.92
CA ASP A 161 1.60 -2.22 -12.32
C ASP A 161 2.32 -2.64 -13.62
N ASP A 162 2.59 -1.65 -14.48
CA ASP A 162 3.07 -1.78 -15.86
C ASP A 162 2.23 -2.68 -16.79
N LEU A 163 1.01 -3.09 -16.41
CA LEU A 163 0.13 -3.80 -17.37
C LEU A 163 -0.22 -2.90 -18.56
N TRP A 164 -0.27 -1.59 -18.34
CA TRP A 164 -0.49 -0.59 -19.39
C TRP A 164 0.71 -0.46 -20.37
N GLU A 165 1.89 -0.98 -20.03
CA GLU A 165 3.06 -1.04 -20.94
C GLU A 165 3.02 -2.24 -21.90
N ALA A 166 2.17 -3.23 -21.64
CA ALA A 166 2.15 -4.44 -22.44
C ALA A 166 1.60 -4.14 -23.86
N HIS A 167 2.44 -4.35 -24.86
CA HIS A 167 2.22 -3.93 -26.26
C HIS A 167 1.27 -4.83 -27.08
N GLU A 168 0.59 -5.82 -26.48
CA GLU A 168 -0.37 -6.69 -27.18
C GLU A 168 -1.82 -6.29 -26.89
N GLU A 169 -2.23 -5.12 -27.40
CA GLU A 169 -3.55 -4.48 -27.17
C GLU A 169 -4.73 -5.48 -27.31
N GLU A 170 -4.76 -6.30 -28.37
CA GLU A 170 -5.93 -7.17 -28.66
C GLU A 170 -6.20 -8.29 -27.63
N LYS A 171 -5.20 -8.79 -26.90
CA LYS A 171 -5.38 -9.88 -25.91
C LYS A 171 -5.46 -9.37 -24.48
N LEU A 172 -4.86 -8.21 -24.21
CA LEU A 172 -4.90 -7.55 -22.91
C LEU A 172 -6.29 -7.01 -22.61
N ASP A 173 -7.00 -6.51 -23.63
CA ASP A 173 -8.31 -5.88 -23.49
C ASP A 173 -9.31 -6.80 -22.79
N GLY A 174 -9.45 -8.07 -23.18
CA GLY A 174 -10.48 -8.94 -22.59
C GLY A 174 -10.35 -9.18 -21.08
N ILE A 175 -9.13 -9.44 -20.59
CA ILE A 175 -8.90 -9.77 -19.17
C ILE A 175 -8.74 -8.49 -18.34
N ARG A 176 -8.04 -7.47 -18.86
CA ARG A 176 -7.97 -6.15 -18.21
C ARG A 176 -9.36 -5.52 -18.11
N ASP A 177 -10.18 -5.61 -19.16
CA ASP A 177 -11.53 -5.08 -19.13
C ASP A 177 -12.44 -5.90 -18.20
N ASP A 178 -12.24 -7.22 -18.07
CA ASP A 178 -12.95 -8.01 -17.04
C ASP A 178 -12.59 -7.53 -15.63
N PHE A 179 -11.30 -7.34 -15.37
CA PHE A 179 -10.80 -6.80 -14.11
C PHE A 179 -11.40 -5.42 -13.79
N VAL A 180 -11.27 -4.47 -14.72
CA VAL A 180 -11.82 -3.12 -14.59
C VAL A 180 -13.34 -3.13 -14.43
N ARG A 181 -14.04 -3.98 -15.19
CA ARG A 181 -15.50 -4.12 -15.10
C ARG A 181 -15.92 -4.62 -13.72
N ARG A 182 -15.22 -5.62 -13.17
CA ARG A 182 -15.49 -6.15 -11.83
C ARG A 182 -15.19 -5.14 -10.73
N LEU A 183 -14.09 -4.40 -10.83
CA LEU A 183 -13.80 -3.29 -9.91
C LEU A 183 -14.93 -2.25 -9.89
N ARG A 184 -15.48 -1.90 -11.06
CA ARG A 184 -16.67 -1.02 -11.18
C ARG A 184 -17.97 -1.65 -10.62
N GLY A 185 -17.93 -2.90 -10.15
CA GLY A 185 -19.09 -3.62 -9.64
C GLY A 185 -19.93 -4.31 -10.73
N GLY A 186 -19.43 -4.36 -11.96
CA GLY A 186 -20.04 -5.14 -13.04
C GLY A 186 -19.70 -6.62 -12.87
N VAL A 187 -20.56 -7.35 -12.18
CA VAL A 187 -20.46 -8.82 -12.10
C VAL A 187 -20.96 -9.42 -13.41
N SER A 188 -20.09 -10.10 -14.15
CA SER A 188 -20.48 -10.89 -15.32
C SER A 188 -20.28 -12.39 -15.07
N GLY A 189 -21.29 -13.18 -15.44
CA GLY A 189 -21.25 -14.65 -15.37
C GLY A 189 -21.95 -15.27 -14.17
N ASP A 190 -22.11 -16.59 -14.23
CA ASP A 190 -22.72 -17.40 -13.18
C ASP A 190 -21.78 -17.50 -11.97
N GLU A 191 -22.31 -17.50 -10.74
CA GLU A 191 -21.48 -17.61 -9.51
C GLU A 191 -20.65 -18.89 -9.51
N ALA A 192 -21.21 -19.97 -10.09
CA ALA A 192 -20.57 -21.28 -10.15
C ALA A 192 -19.33 -21.34 -11.06
N SER A 193 -19.09 -20.34 -11.92
CA SER A 193 -17.98 -20.33 -12.88
C SER A 193 -16.89 -19.32 -12.56
N ARG A 194 -16.95 -18.63 -11.40
CA ARG A 194 -15.95 -17.61 -11.05
C ARG A 194 -14.63 -18.26 -10.64
N THR A 195 -13.52 -17.67 -11.06
CA THR A 195 -12.19 -18.05 -10.56
C THR A 195 -11.99 -17.52 -9.14
N GLU A 196 -11.00 -18.06 -8.42
CA GLU A 196 -10.64 -17.57 -7.07
C GLU A 196 -10.25 -16.09 -7.09
N LEU A 197 -9.49 -15.66 -8.11
CA LEU A 197 -9.13 -14.25 -8.28
C LEU A 197 -10.35 -13.34 -8.53
N GLN A 198 -11.28 -13.78 -9.38
CA GLN A 198 -12.53 -13.03 -9.61
C GLN A 198 -13.35 -12.92 -8.32
N THR A 199 -13.39 -14.00 -7.53
CA THR A 199 -14.06 -14.01 -6.23
C THR A 199 -13.39 -13.05 -5.25
N LEU A 200 -12.06 -13.03 -5.20
CA LEU A 200 -11.29 -12.08 -4.39
C LEU A 200 -11.62 -10.63 -4.77
N ILE A 201 -11.59 -10.29 -6.07
CA ILE A 201 -11.90 -8.93 -6.54
C ILE A 201 -13.32 -8.54 -6.12
N ASP A 202 -14.30 -9.42 -6.32
CA ASP A 202 -15.68 -9.17 -5.93
C ASP A 202 -15.81 -8.94 -4.40
N VAL A 203 -15.06 -9.70 -3.59
CA VAL A 203 -15.01 -9.56 -2.13
C VAL A 203 -14.38 -8.22 -1.73
N VAL A 204 -13.26 -7.82 -2.33
CA VAL A 204 -12.59 -6.54 -2.08
C VAL A 204 -13.52 -5.37 -2.39
N VAL A 205 -14.14 -5.37 -3.57
CA VAL A 205 -15.08 -4.33 -4.02
C VAL A 205 -16.28 -4.24 -3.07
N LYS A 206 -16.85 -5.38 -2.70
CA LYS A 206 -17.97 -5.43 -1.75
C LYS A 206 -17.54 -4.95 -0.36
N GLY A 207 -16.33 -5.29 0.08
CA GLY A 207 -15.77 -4.88 1.36
C GLY A 207 -15.62 -3.37 1.47
N PHE A 208 -15.00 -2.72 0.47
CA PHE A 208 -14.89 -1.27 0.41
C PHE A 208 -16.25 -0.59 0.40
N LYS A 209 -17.18 -1.05 -0.46
CA LYS A 209 -18.55 -0.51 -0.50
C LYS A 209 -19.30 -0.69 0.82
N HIS A 210 -19.08 -1.81 1.51
CA HIS A 210 -19.66 -2.02 2.83
C HIS A 210 -19.08 -1.04 3.87
N GLN A 211 -17.77 -0.80 3.86
CA GLN A 211 -17.14 0.18 4.76
C GLN A 211 -17.67 1.60 4.55
N ASP A 212 -18.02 1.98 3.32
CA ASP A 212 -18.68 3.26 3.03
C ASP A 212 -20.10 3.35 3.63
N THR A 213 -20.81 2.23 3.78
CA THR A 213 -22.10 2.23 4.49
C THR A 213 -21.97 2.43 6.00
N ILE A 214 -20.77 2.20 6.55
CA ILE A 214 -20.47 2.38 7.97
C ILE A 214 -20.03 3.82 8.24
N ALA A 215 -19.02 4.30 7.49
CA ALA A 215 -18.52 5.66 7.62
C ALA A 215 -17.66 6.09 6.41
N GLY A 216 -17.93 7.30 5.92
CA GLY A 216 -17.20 7.92 4.80
C GLY A 216 -17.62 7.39 3.43
N ASN A 217 -16.88 7.77 2.41
CA ASN A 217 -17.07 7.37 1.01
C ASN A 217 -15.75 6.97 0.33
N GLY A 218 -14.68 6.79 1.11
CA GLY A 218 -13.33 6.55 0.62
C GLY A 218 -13.14 5.15 0.01
N GLY A 219 -14.00 4.18 0.30
CA GLY A 219 -13.95 2.85 -0.29
C GLY A 219 -14.19 2.89 -1.79
N GLN A 220 -15.23 3.60 -2.23
CA GLN A 220 -15.48 3.84 -3.65
C GLN A 220 -14.35 4.65 -4.31
N GLU A 221 -13.80 5.64 -3.62
CA GLU A 221 -12.66 6.43 -4.13
C GLU A 221 -11.43 5.54 -4.37
N VAL A 222 -11.10 4.63 -3.45
CA VAL A 222 -10.00 3.66 -3.64
C VAL A 222 -10.26 2.77 -4.86
N ILE A 223 -11.49 2.26 -5.02
CA ILE A 223 -11.86 1.45 -6.19
C ILE A 223 -11.65 2.23 -7.49
N ASP A 224 -12.15 3.46 -7.55
CA ASP A 224 -12.04 4.32 -8.73
C ASP A 224 -10.57 4.59 -9.05
N ARG A 225 -9.72 4.83 -8.04
CA ARG A 225 -8.28 5.06 -8.23
C ARG A 225 -7.52 3.83 -8.70
N VAL A 226 -7.84 2.64 -8.20
CA VAL A 226 -7.25 1.38 -8.71
C VAL A 226 -7.64 1.16 -10.17
N VAL A 227 -8.88 1.49 -10.56
CA VAL A 227 -9.32 1.45 -11.96
C VAL A 227 -8.55 2.44 -12.82
N ASP A 228 -8.42 3.69 -12.37
CA ASP A 228 -7.71 4.74 -13.10
C ASP A 228 -6.23 4.37 -13.29
N PHE A 229 -5.58 3.88 -12.23
CA PHE A 229 -4.20 3.41 -12.26
C PHE A 229 -4.01 2.24 -13.25
N SER A 230 -4.93 1.27 -13.24
CA SER A 230 -4.88 0.11 -14.15
C SER A 230 -5.16 0.46 -15.62
N SER A 231 -5.68 1.67 -15.88
CA SER A 231 -6.05 2.16 -17.21
C SER A 231 -5.15 3.30 -17.69
N HIS A 232 -4.09 3.63 -16.93
CA HIS A 232 -3.26 4.79 -17.23
C HIS A 232 -2.46 4.60 -18.53
N VAL A 233 -2.11 5.70 -19.19
CA VAL A 233 -1.36 5.68 -20.46
C VAL A 233 0.14 5.71 -20.16
N PRO A 234 0.98 5.06 -21.00
CA PRO A 234 2.41 5.15 -20.82
C PRO A 234 2.99 6.55 -20.59
N PRO A 235 3.79 6.73 -19.52
CA PRO A 235 4.36 7.99 -19.22
C PRO A 235 5.47 8.32 -20.19
N ARG A 236 5.76 9.60 -20.27
CA ARG A 236 6.90 10.11 -21.03
C ARG A 236 8.17 9.76 -20.26
N SER A 237 9.20 9.32 -20.98
CA SER A 237 10.51 8.99 -20.39
C SER A 237 11.46 10.18 -20.28
N GLU A 238 11.12 11.33 -20.88
CA GLU A 238 11.94 12.54 -20.88
C GLU A 238 11.21 13.72 -20.23
N PHE A 239 11.85 14.32 -19.21
CA PHE A 239 11.34 15.49 -18.50
C PHE A 239 12.30 16.67 -18.67
N LYS A 240 11.76 17.82 -19.10
CA LYS A 240 12.55 19.04 -19.29
C LYS A 240 12.66 19.85 -18.01
N THR A 241 11.72 19.64 -17.08
CA THR A 241 11.68 20.37 -15.81
C THR A 241 11.38 19.43 -14.64
N PHE A 242 11.77 19.86 -13.44
CA PHE A 242 11.42 19.15 -12.21
C PHE A 242 9.91 19.10 -11.96
N ASP A 243 9.19 20.16 -12.32
CA ASP A 243 7.73 20.22 -12.22
C ASP A 243 7.04 19.18 -13.13
N GLU A 244 7.53 19.01 -14.36
CA GLU A 244 7.08 17.94 -15.26
C GLU A 244 7.32 16.55 -14.66
N TYR A 245 8.53 16.32 -14.13
CA TYR A 245 8.86 15.06 -13.46
C TYR A 245 7.97 14.80 -12.24
N MET A 246 7.73 15.80 -11.41
CA MET A 246 6.91 15.64 -10.19
C MET A 246 5.44 15.39 -10.51
N ARG A 247 4.87 16.01 -11.55
CA ARG A 247 3.51 15.69 -12.00
C ARG A 247 3.40 14.26 -12.47
N TYR A 248 4.35 13.82 -13.30
CA TYR A 248 4.42 12.42 -13.70
C TYR A 248 4.53 11.51 -12.48
N ARG A 249 5.50 11.77 -11.58
CA ARG A 249 5.77 10.89 -10.45
C ARG A 249 4.59 10.83 -9.47
N PHE A 250 3.79 11.90 -9.37
CA PHE A 250 2.57 11.94 -8.56
C PHE A 250 1.54 10.91 -9.05
N ASP A 251 1.36 10.78 -10.36
CA ASP A 251 0.45 9.77 -10.93
C ASP A 251 1.09 8.37 -10.87
N ASP A 252 2.39 8.26 -11.18
CA ASP A 252 3.16 7.02 -11.23
C ASP A 252 3.35 6.33 -9.86
N VAL A 253 3.41 7.10 -8.76
CA VAL A 253 3.37 6.52 -7.40
C VAL A 253 1.97 6.17 -6.92
N ALA A 254 0.93 6.38 -7.76
CA ALA A 254 -0.47 6.29 -7.37
C ALA A 254 -0.77 7.14 -6.11
N ALA A 255 -0.32 8.40 -6.10
CA ALA A 255 -0.60 9.32 -4.99
C ALA A 255 -2.09 9.75 -4.86
N PRO A 256 -2.86 9.94 -5.96
CA PRO A 256 -4.29 10.24 -5.90
C PRO A 256 -5.17 9.15 -5.30
#